data_AF-A0A1Z5R651-F1
#
_entry.id   AF-A0A1Z5R651-F1
#
_cell.length_a   1.000
_cell.length_b   1.000
_cell.length_c   1.000
_cell.angle_alpha   90.00
_cell.angle_beta   90.00
_cell.angle_gamma   90.00
#
_symmetry.space_group_name_H-M   'P 1'
#
loop_
_entity.id
_entity.type
_entity.pdbx_description
1 polymer ?
#
loop_
_entity_poly.entity_id
_entity_poly.type
_entity_poly.pdbx_seq_one_letter_code
_entity_poly.pdbx_strand_id
1 'polypeptide(L)'
;VALLAACVRRGFKVLSAMRAGARADPTRIRVADLRESSNDPLSRSVRYRLKKEHGIEGGIPVVFSLEKPKAKLLPFQASKEEETPSDYQIVPGFRVRIIPVLGTIPAIFGQVMASYVITQLAGLDFQTEPVVNLDLDHYRMLHQRLIEHEELMYGTAEQVLVDSEEVMYIVKELWRVRSARDQSQKDTGRKMWRSVNELMLVRWDKSKAAGISNLILLKFSEADAHESTTLDRIKEEEPEFYSMVSRVLKRAEMEFAL
;
A
#
# COMPACT_ATOMS: atom_id res chain seq x y z
N VAL A 1 -6.55 -17.02 12.77
CA VAL A 1 -6.21 -17.04 11.32
C VAL A 1 -7.12 -17.94 10.50
N ALA A 2 -7.71 -18.99 11.09
CA ALA A 2 -8.58 -19.94 10.38
C ALA A 2 -9.73 -19.28 9.59
N LEU A 3 -10.44 -18.30 10.17
CA LEU A 3 -11.51 -17.58 9.47
C LEU A 3 -11.01 -16.87 8.20
N LEU A 4 -9.91 -16.11 8.32
CA LEU A 4 -9.30 -15.43 7.17
C LEU A 4 -8.90 -16.42 6.07
N ALA A 5 -8.28 -17.53 6.47
CA ALA A 5 -7.89 -18.58 5.53
C ALA A 5 -9.10 -19.23 4.84
N ALA A 6 -10.18 -19.48 5.58
CA ALA A 6 -11.41 -20.03 5.02
C ALA A 6 -12.08 -19.06 4.03
N CYS A 7 -12.12 -17.76 4.33
CA CYS A 7 -12.65 -16.74 3.42
C CYS A 7 -11.85 -16.70 2.11
N VAL A 8 -10.51 -16.60 2.21
CA VAL A 8 -9.63 -16.56 1.03
C VAL A 8 -9.78 -17.81 0.17
N ARG A 9 -9.77 -19.00 0.76
CA ARG A 9 -9.92 -20.27 0.02
C ARG A 9 -11.28 -20.41 -0.68
N ARG A 10 -12.32 -19.79 -0.14
CA ARG A 10 -13.68 -19.81 -0.69
C ARG A 10 -13.97 -18.63 -1.62
N GLY A 11 -13.00 -17.75 -1.85
CA GLY A 11 -13.19 -16.55 -2.67
C GLY A 11 -14.09 -15.49 -2.03
N PHE A 12 -14.29 -15.54 -0.71
CA PHE A 12 -15.06 -14.51 0.00
C PHE A 12 -14.20 -13.27 0.26
N LYS A 13 -14.73 -12.10 -0.11
CA LYS A 13 -14.15 -10.80 0.26
C LYS A 13 -14.14 -10.67 1.79
N VAL A 14 -13.00 -10.31 2.35
CA VAL A 14 -12.81 -10.20 3.81
C VAL A 14 -11.98 -8.97 4.14
N LEU A 15 -12.38 -8.24 5.19
CA LEU A 15 -11.66 -7.12 5.78
C LEU A 15 -11.42 -7.44 7.26
N SER A 16 -10.24 -7.11 7.78
CA SER A 16 -9.89 -7.42 9.18
C SER A 16 -9.31 -6.22 9.92
N ALA A 17 -9.64 -6.06 11.20
CA ALA A 17 -9.03 -5.07 12.08
C ALA A 17 -7.85 -5.69 12.84
N MET A 18 -6.72 -4.99 12.85
CA MET A 18 -5.54 -5.36 13.62
C MET A 18 -5.59 -4.71 15.02
N ARG A 19 -4.45 -4.61 15.72
CA ARG A 19 -4.44 -4.13 17.11
C ARG A 19 -4.72 -2.62 17.22
N ALA A 20 -5.85 -2.26 17.81
CA ALA A 20 -6.20 -0.89 18.18
C ALA A 20 -5.74 -0.48 19.60
N GLY A 21 -5.29 -1.44 20.42
CA GLY A 21 -4.86 -1.17 21.81
C GLY A 21 -3.50 -0.47 21.92
N ALA A 22 -3.33 0.29 23.01
CA ALA A 22 -2.14 1.10 23.30
C ALA A 22 -1.82 2.13 22.19
N ARG A 23 -2.86 2.61 21.50
CA ARG A 23 -2.81 3.63 20.45
C ARG A 23 -3.64 4.85 20.85
N ALA A 24 -3.26 6.01 20.33
CA ALA A 24 -3.94 7.27 20.58
C ALA A 24 -3.93 8.23 19.38
N ASP A 25 -3.12 7.98 18.36
CA ASP A 25 -3.01 8.86 17.18
C ASP A 25 -3.89 8.33 16.03
N PRO A 26 -5.07 8.94 15.77
CA PRO A 26 -5.96 8.52 14.70
C PRO A 26 -5.40 8.81 13.30
N THR A 27 -4.47 9.76 13.17
CA THR A 27 -3.89 10.15 11.86
C THR A 27 -2.99 9.07 11.27
N ARG A 28 -2.59 8.09 12.08
CA ARG A 28 -1.73 6.95 11.68
C ARG A 28 -2.52 5.70 11.34
N ILE A 29 -3.84 5.75 11.33
CA ILE A 29 -4.70 4.65 10.90
C ILE A 29 -4.61 4.54 9.37
N ARG A 30 -4.44 3.33 8.87
CA ARG A 30 -4.34 3.02 7.44
C ARG A 30 -5.11 1.75 7.10
N VAL A 31 -5.59 1.70 5.87
CA VAL A 31 -6.08 0.47 5.23
C VAL A 31 -5.02 0.06 4.21
N ALA A 32 -4.55 -1.17 4.28
CA ALA A 32 -3.63 -1.73 3.28
C ALA A 32 -3.72 -3.26 3.27
N ASP A 33 -3.02 -3.92 2.36
CA ASP A 33 -2.88 -5.38 2.42
C ASP A 33 -2.21 -5.80 3.74
N LEU A 34 -2.62 -6.96 4.27
CA LEU A 34 -2.04 -7.53 5.47
C LEU A 34 -0.52 -7.61 5.38
N ARG A 35 0.05 -7.89 4.19
CA ARG A 35 1.50 -7.98 3.95
C ARG A 35 2.23 -6.64 4.16
N GLU A 36 1.55 -5.51 4.01
CA GLU A 36 2.10 -4.16 4.18
C GLU A 36 2.06 -3.68 5.64
N SER A 37 1.23 -4.32 6.48
CA SER A 37 1.09 -3.89 7.86
C SER A 37 2.39 -4.03 8.67
N SER A 38 2.81 -2.94 9.31
CA SER A 38 4.02 -2.85 10.13
C SER A 38 3.66 -2.39 11.56
N ASN A 39 4.64 -2.45 12.48
CA ASN A 39 4.51 -1.93 13.86
C ASN A 39 3.39 -2.54 14.74
N ASP A 40 2.82 -3.69 14.37
CA ASP A 40 1.86 -4.43 15.20
C ASP A 40 2.27 -5.92 15.39
N PRO A 41 2.47 -6.37 16.65
CA PRO A 41 2.67 -7.78 16.97
C PRO A 41 1.53 -8.71 16.51
N LEU A 42 0.27 -8.23 16.53
CA LEU A 42 -0.86 -9.02 16.09
C LEU A 42 -0.80 -9.26 14.57
N SER A 43 -0.65 -8.20 13.77
CA SER A 43 -0.45 -8.34 12.33
C SER A 43 0.73 -9.24 11.96
N ARG A 44 1.86 -9.12 12.68
CA ARG A 44 3.02 -9.99 12.48
C ARG A 44 2.70 -11.46 12.72
N SER A 45 2.00 -11.76 13.82
CA SER A 45 1.60 -13.14 14.15
C SER A 45 0.61 -13.69 13.13
N VAL A 46 -0.38 -12.89 12.73
CA VAL A 46 -1.39 -13.26 11.73
C VAL A 46 -0.74 -13.57 10.39
N ARG A 47 0.17 -12.71 9.91
CA ARG A 47 0.96 -12.97 8.68
C ARG A 47 1.77 -14.25 8.76
N TYR A 48 2.54 -14.41 9.83
CA TYR A 48 3.40 -15.59 10.00
C TYR A 48 2.59 -16.88 9.96
N ARG A 49 1.46 -16.91 10.69
CA ARG A 49 0.59 -18.08 10.74
C ARG A 49 -0.14 -18.33 9.43
N LEU A 50 -0.67 -17.30 8.77
CA LEU A 50 -1.31 -17.46 7.46
C LEU A 50 -0.34 -18.00 6.40
N LYS A 51 0.90 -17.49 6.37
CA LYS A 51 1.94 -17.99 5.48
C LYS A 51 2.32 -19.44 5.81
N LYS A 52 2.63 -19.72 7.08
CA LYS A 52 3.11 -21.05 7.51
C LYS A 52 2.04 -22.14 7.46
N GLU A 53 0.84 -21.86 7.96
CA GLU A 53 -0.23 -22.85 8.12
C GLU A 53 -1.12 -22.97 6.87
N HIS A 54 -1.19 -21.92 6.04
CA HIS A 54 -2.15 -21.85 4.94
C HIS A 54 -1.56 -21.45 3.59
N GLY A 55 -0.28 -21.09 3.50
CA GLY A 55 0.35 -20.62 2.26
C GLY A 55 -0.17 -19.25 1.78
N ILE A 56 -0.86 -18.50 2.64
CA ILE A 56 -1.46 -17.21 2.29
C ILE A 56 -0.51 -16.09 2.72
N GLU A 57 0.01 -15.34 1.75
CA GLU A 57 0.97 -14.25 2.01
C GLU A 57 0.34 -12.85 2.00
N GLY A 58 -0.84 -12.68 1.38
CA GLY A 58 -1.58 -11.44 1.32
C GLY A 58 -2.89 -11.58 0.55
N GLY A 59 -3.39 -10.48 -0.02
CA GLY A 59 -4.73 -10.41 -0.63
C GLY A 59 -5.84 -10.19 0.42
N ILE A 60 -5.48 -9.72 1.62
CA ILE A 60 -6.41 -9.50 2.72
C ILE A 60 -6.26 -8.04 3.15
N PRO A 61 -7.22 -7.15 2.84
CA PRO A 61 -7.18 -5.79 3.34
C PRO A 61 -7.36 -5.79 4.86
N VAL A 62 -6.57 -4.95 5.53
CA VAL A 62 -6.60 -4.78 6.98
C VAL A 62 -6.58 -3.31 7.38
N VAL A 63 -7.29 -3.00 8.45
CA VAL A 63 -7.20 -1.70 9.14
C VAL A 63 -6.22 -1.84 10.30
N PHE A 64 -5.17 -1.01 10.30
CA PHE A 64 -4.12 -1.03 11.31
C PHE A 64 -3.59 0.39 11.58
N SER A 65 -2.80 0.55 12.63
CA SER A 65 -2.14 1.82 12.94
C SER A 65 -0.62 1.69 12.81
N LEU A 66 0.00 2.66 12.14
CA LEU A 66 1.46 2.80 12.06
C LEU A 66 2.10 3.33 13.35
N GLU A 67 1.28 3.81 14.29
CA GLU A 67 1.74 4.26 15.61
C GLU A 67 2.40 3.09 16.37
N LYS A 68 3.53 3.37 17.03
CA LYS A 68 4.16 2.40 17.94
C LYS A 68 3.31 2.30 19.22
N PRO A 69 3.13 1.10 19.79
CA PRO A 69 2.38 0.97 21.04
C PRO A 69 2.98 1.86 22.14
N LYS A 70 2.17 2.75 22.72
CA LYS A 70 2.59 3.69 23.78
C LYS A 70 2.60 3.07 25.17
N ALA A 71 1.87 1.97 25.35
CA ALA A 71 1.73 1.29 26.63
C ALA A 71 2.01 -0.21 26.48
N LYS A 72 2.57 -0.78 27.54
CA LYS A 72 2.71 -2.23 27.71
C LYS A 72 1.48 -2.77 28.44
N LEU A 73 1.39 -4.09 28.52
CA LEU A 73 0.43 -4.75 29.40
C LEU A 73 0.64 -4.22 30.83
N LEU A 74 -0.43 -3.78 31.47
CA LEU A 74 -0.36 -3.41 32.88
C LEU A 74 0.12 -4.63 33.68
N PRO A 75 1.04 -4.45 34.64
CA PRO A 75 1.45 -5.53 35.52
C PRO A 75 0.21 -6.03 36.26
N PHE A 76 0.11 -7.34 36.39
CA PHE A 76 -0.94 -7.93 37.20
C PHE A 76 -0.63 -7.64 38.66
N GLN A 77 -1.53 -6.93 39.33
CA GLN A 77 -1.46 -6.72 40.77
C GLN A 77 -2.31 -7.79 41.43
N ALA A 78 -1.63 -8.80 41.97
CA ALA A 78 -2.25 -9.82 42.80
C ALA A 78 -2.50 -9.24 44.19
N SER A 79 -3.68 -9.47 44.78
CA SER A 79 -3.91 -9.14 46.19
C SER A 79 -3.25 -10.14 47.13
N LYS A 80 -2.99 -11.36 46.64
CA LYS A 80 -2.33 -12.45 47.37
C LYS A 80 -1.27 -13.11 46.50
N GLU A 81 -0.19 -13.61 47.11
CA GLU A 81 0.98 -14.18 46.41
C GLU A 81 0.66 -15.43 45.56
N GLU A 82 -0.44 -16.13 45.85
CA GLU A 82 -0.86 -17.35 45.16
C GLU A 82 -1.84 -17.10 43.99
N GLU A 83 -2.28 -15.86 43.79
CA GLU A 83 -3.26 -15.54 42.75
C GLU A 83 -2.61 -15.47 41.38
N THR A 84 -3.14 -16.26 40.45
CA THR A 84 -2.73 -16.23 39.05
C THR A 84 -3.67 -15.36 38.21
N PRO A 85 -3.22 -14.80 37.08
CA PRO A 85 -4.10 -14.11 36.13
C PRO A 85 -5.19 -15.01 35.54
N SER A 86 -5.21 -16.31 35.81
CA SER A 86 -6.27 -17.21 35.39
C SER A 86 -7.49 -17.12 36.31
N ASP A 87 -7.28 -16.76 37.58
CA ASP A 87 -8.31 -16.75 38.63
C ASP A 87 -9.28 -15.57 38.49
N TYR A 88 -8.89 -14.55 37.71
CA TYR A 88 -9.67 -13.35 37.44
C TYR A 88 -10.30 -13.35 36.04
N GLN A 89 -10.33 -14.50 35.36
CA GLN A 89 -10.94 -14.60 34.04
C GLN A 89 -12.46 -14.57 34.15
N ILE A 90 -13.09 -13.55 33.55
CA ILE A 90 -14.56 -13.50 33.41
C ILE A 90 -15.05 -14.57 32.43
N VAL A 91 -14.24 -14.88 31.41
CA VAL A 91 -14.53 -15.89 30.39
C VAL A 91 -13.30 -16.79 30.22
N PRO A 92 -13.45 -18.13 30.24
CA PRO A 92 -12.33 -19.05 30.05
C PRO A 92 -11.53 -18.72 28.77
N GLY A 93 -10.23 -18.51 28.91
CA GLY A 93 -9.32 -18.19 27.81
C GLY A 93 -9.19 -16.71 27.46
N PHE A 94 -9.91 -15.81 28.13
CA PHE A 94 -9.72 -14.37 27.97
C PHE A 94 -8.54 -13.87 28.80
N ARG A 95 -7.78 -12.90 28.25
CA ARG A 95 -6.68 -12.29 29.00
C ARG A 95 -7.22 -11.36 30.08
N VAL A 96 -6.77 -11.59 31.32
CA VAL A 96 -7.03 -10.70 32.47
C VAL A 96 -6.20 -9.42 32.41
N ARG A 97 -5.01 -9.46 31.80
CA ARG A 97 -4.17 -8.27 31.66
C ARG A 97 -4.70 -7.36 30.54
N ILE A 98 -5.13 -6.17 30.94
CA ILE A 98 -5.68 -5.16 30.05
C ILE A 98 -4.53 -4.40 29.37
N ILE A 99 -4.58 -4.34 28.04
CA ILE A 99 -3.85 -3.30 27.30
C ILE A 99 -4.76 -2.08 27.32
N PRO A 100 -4.30 -0.90 27.77
CA PRO A 100 -5.15 0.27 27.78
C PRO A 100 -5.62 0.60 26.37
N VAL A 101 -6.91 0.88 26.23
CA VAL A 101 -7.56 1.22 24.97
C VAL A 101 -8.19 2.59 25.11
N LEU A 102 -7.79 3.52 24.25
CA LEU A 102 -8.50 4.77 24.07
C LEU A 102 -9.71 4.47 23.17
N GLY A 103 -10.93 4.50 23.71
CA GLY A 103 -12.14 4.04 23.02
C GLY A 103 -12.40 4.69 21.66
N THR A 104 -11.89 5.89 21.43
CA THR A 104 -11.97 6.58 20.13
C THR A 104 -11.22 5.83 19.03
N ILE A 105 -10.11 5.14 19.33
CA ILE A 105 -9.32 4.46 18.30
C ILE A 105 -10.05 3.24 17.73
N PRO A 106 -10.55 2.26 18.52
CA PRO A 106 -11.39 1.19 17.98
C PRO A 106 -12.65 1.70 17.27
N ALA A 107 -13.26 2.79 17.76
CA ALA A 107 -14.42 3.38 17.10
C ALA A 107 -14.06 3.87 15.69
N ILE A 108 -12.94 4.60 15.55
CA ILE A 108 -12.44 5.06 14.24
C ILE A 108 -12.06 3.87 13.34
N PHE A 109 -11.45 2.80 13.88
CA PHE A 109 -11.19 1.58 13.12
C PHE A 109 -12.49 1.02 12.52
N GLY A 110 -13.55 0.94 13.32
CA GLY A 110 -14.87 0.49 12.85
C GLY A 110 -15.45 1.40 11.76
N GLN A 111 -15.35 2.71 11.92
CA GLN A 111 -15.82 3.68 10.92
C GLN A 111 -15.04 3.57 9.60
N VAL A 112 -13.71 3.42 9.68
CA VAL A 112 -12.86 3.21 8.49
C VAL A 112 -13.24 1.91 7.79
N MET A 113 -13.49 0.82 8.54
CA MET A 113 -13.93 -0.45 7.97
C MET A 113 -15.30 -0.33 7.28
N ALA A 114 -16.25 0.35 7.90
CA ALA A 114 -17.58 0.56 7.33
C ALA A 114 -17.49 1.36 6.02
N SER A 115 -16.73 2.46 6.02
CA SER A 115 -16.50 3.28 4.82
C SER A 115 -15.84 2.46 3.69
N TYR A 116 -14.82 1.65 4.02
CA TYR A 116 -14.19 0.74 3.06
C TYR A 116 -15.20 -0.23 2.43
N VAL A 117 -16.04 -0.87 3.24
CA VAL A 117 -17.01 -1.84 2.72
C VAL A 117 -18.08 -1.16 1.86
N ILE A 118 -18.62 -0.02 2.31
CA ILE A 118 -19.66 0.71 1.58
C ILE A 118 -19.16 1.20 0.22
N THR A 119 -17.96 1.80 0.17
CA THR A 119 -17.35 2.27 -1.08
C THR A 119 -17.10 1.12 -2.07
N GLN A 120 -16.58 -0.01 -1.58
CA GLN A 120 -16.38 -1.21 -2.40
C GLN A 120 -17.70 -1.79 -2.94
N LEU A 121 -18.78 -1.75 -2.16
CA LEU A 121 -20.11 -2.18 -2.61
C LEU A 121 -20.73 -1.21 -3.61
N ALA A 122 -20.47 0.09 -3.45
CA ALA A 122 -20.94 1.14 -4.36
C ALA A 122 -20.16 1.20 -5.68
N GLY A 123 -19.10 0.39 -5.85
CA GLY A 123 -18.22 0.46 -7.02
C GLY A 123 -17.36 1.73 -7.05
N LEU A 124 -17.21 2.41 -5.92
CA LEU A 124 -16.31 3.55 -5.77
C LEU A 124 -14.91 3.02 -5.43
N ASP A 125 -13.92 3.40 -6.22
CA ASP A 125 -12.54 3.00 -6.00
C ASP A 125 -12.05 3.54 -4.66
N PHE A 126 -11.86 2.64 -3.70
CA PHE A 126 -11.29 2.98 -2.40
C PHE A 126 -9.77 3.08 -2.53
N GLN A 127 -9.27 4.31 -2.63
CA GLN A 127 -7.86 4.54 -2.86
C GLN A 127 -7.10 4.83 -1.56
N THR A 128 -6.25 3.88 -1.18
CA THR A 128 -5.36 4.02 -0.03
C THR A 128 -4.05 4.69 -0.44
N GLU A 129 -3.58 5.63 0.37
CA GLU A 129 -2.19 6.07 0.27
C GLU A 129 -1.23 4.88 0.45
N PRO A 130 -0.08 4.85 -0.26
CA PRO A 130 0.94 3.85 -0.03
C PRO A 130 1.44 3.92 1.42
N VAL A 131 1.69 2.77 2.03
CA VAL A 131 2.18 2.69 3.43
C VAL A 131 3.63 3.19 3.54
N VAL A 132 4.39 3.15 2.44
CA VAL A 132 5.76 3.69 2.39
C VAL A 132 5.71 5.13 1.92
N ASN A 133 6.27 6.01 2.76
CA ASN A 133 6.58 7.37 2.37
C ASN A 133 8.02 7.41 1.86
N LEU A 134 8.21 8.00 0.68
CA LEU A 134 9.52 8.36 0.17
C LEU A 134 9.87 9.78 0.61
N ASP A 135 11.17 10.02 0.79
CA ASP A 135 11.68 11.36 1.05
C ASP A 135 11.75 12.18 -0.25
N LEU A 136 11.74 13.51 -0.13
CA LEU A 136 11.83 14.45 -1.27
C LEU A 136 12.99 14.16 -2.21
N ASP A 137 14.13 13.70 -1.68
CA ASP A 137 15.32 13.40 -2.48
C ASP A 137 15.11 12.21 -3.43
N HIS A 138 14.22 11.27 -3.09
CA HIS A 138 13.88 10.17 -4.00
C HIS A 138 13.08 10.67 -5.20
N TYR A 139 12.13 11.58 -4.99
CA TYR A 139 11.36 12.18 -6.08
C TYR A 139 12.25 13.06 -6.96
N ARG A 140 13.17 13.83 -6.36
CA ARG A 140 14.18 14.59 -7.10
C ARG A 140 15.10 13.69 -7.92
N MET A 141 15.53 12.56 -7.36
CA MET A 141 16.34 11.56 -8.08
C MET A 141 15.57 10.98 -9.28
N LEU A 142 14.30 10.62 -9.10
CA LEU A 142 13.46 10.12 -10.21
C LEU A 142 13.22 11.18 -11.28
N HIS A 143 13.03 12.44 -10.87
CA HIS A 143 12.89 13.57 -11.80
C HIS A 143 14.17 13.81 -12.59
N GLN A 144 15.31 13.86 -11.91
CA GLN A 144 16.61 14.01 -12.57
C GLN A 144 16.89 12.86 -13.54
N ARG A 145 16.55 11.63 -13.15
CA ARG A 145 16.66 10.45 -14.01
C ARG A 145 15.76 10.54 -15.25
N LEU A 146 14.56 11.10 -15.12
CA LEU A 146 13.67 11.36 -16.26
C LEU A 146 14.31 12.37 -17.22
N ILE A 147 14.87 13.47 -16.71
CA ILE A 147 15.55 14.49 -17.51
C ILE A 147 16.73 13.87 -18.28
N GLU A 148 17.63 13.17 -17.58
CA GLU A 148 18.80 12.53 -18.19
C GLU A 148 18.38 11.51 -19.26
N HIS A 149 17.34 10.74 -18.99
CA HIS A 149 16.81 9.77 -19.93
C HIS A 149 16.23 10.43 -21.20
N GLU A 150 15.53 11.55 -21.05
CA GLU A 150 14.96 12.33 -22.16
C GLU A 150 16.04 12.97 -23.04
N GLU A 151 17.11 13.48 -22.43
CA GLU A 151 18.29 13.96 -23.16
C GLU A 151 18.97 12.84 -23.95
N LEU A 152 19.10 11.65 -23.37
CA LEU A 152 19.72 10.50 -24.05
C LEU A 152 18.88 9.98 -25.22
N MET A 153 17.56 9.92 -25.06
CA MET A 153 16.68 9.31 -26.06
C MET A 153 16.25 10.28 -27.18
N TYR A 154 16.03 11.55 -26.85
CA TYR A 154 15.48 12.54 -27.78
C TYR A 154 16.42 13.73 -28.02
N GLY A 155 17.57 13.78 -27.35
CA GLY A 155 18.56 14.86 -27.49
C GLY A 155 18.21 16.15 -26.76
N THR A 156 17.09 16.21 -26.04
CA THR A 156 16.64 17.40 -25.29
C THR A 156 15.68 17.02 -24.16
N ALA A 157 15.75 17.76 -23.05
CA ALA A 157 14.81 17.69 -21.94
C ALA A 157 13.67 18.73 -22.00
N GLU A 158 13.60 19.55 -23.06
CA GLU A 158 12.56 20.61 -23.18
C GLU A 158 11.12 20.08 -23.14
N GLN A 159 10.94 18.81 -23.46
CA GLN A 159 9.63 18.16 -23.45
C GLN A 159 9.30 17.46 -22.12
N VAL A 160 10.12 17.64 -21.08
CA VAL A 160 9.76 17.31 -19.70
C VAL A 160 8.92 18.45 -19.15
N LEU A 161 7.62 18.22 -19.09
CA LEU A 161 6.62 19.21 -18.66
C LEU A 161 6.16 18.94 -17.22
N VAL A 162 7.02 18.32 -16.42
CA VAL A 162 6.72 17.99 -15.02
C VAL A 162 7.78 18.54 -14.09
N ASP A 163 7.39 18.98 -12.90
CA ASP A 163 8.29 19.34 -11.82
C ASP A 163 8.43 18.21 -10.77
N SER A 164 9.17 18.48 -9.70
CA SER A 164 9.36 17.48 -8.63
C SER A 164 8.09 17.15 -7.82
N GLU A 165 7.14 18.09 -7.71
CA GLU A 165 5.88 17.88 -7.01
C GLU A 165 4.92 17.04 -7.87
N GLU A 166 4.89 17.28 -9.17
CA GLU A 166 4.14 16.48 -10.15
C GLU A 166 4.72 15.07 -10.26
N VAL A 167 6.05 14.92 -10.25
CA VAL A 167 6.71 13.61 -10.13
C VAL A 167 6.30 12.90 -8.84
N MET A 168 6.20 13.62 -7.72
CA MET A 168 5.70 13.04 -6.47
C MET A 168 4.25 12.54 -6.63
N TYR A 169 3.37 13.31 -7.25
CA TYR A 169 2.00 12.88 -7.53
C TYR A 169 1.99 11.62 -8.42
N ILE A 170 2.73 11.61 -9.52
CA ILE A 170 2.79 10.47 -10.46
C ILE A 170 3.27 9.21 -9.74
N VAL A 171 4.38 9.31 -9.00
CA VAL A 171 4.98 8.15 -8.33
C VAL A 171 4.12 7.69 -7.15
N LYS A 172 3.61 8.61 -6.31
CA LYS A 172 2.90 8.27 -5.07
C LYS A 172 1.43 7.95 -5.30
N GLU A 173 0.71 8.76 -6.09
CA GLU A 173 -0.74 8.69 -6.23
C GLU A 173 -1.16 7.83 -7.43
N LEU A 174 -0.51 7.99 -8.60
CA LEU A 174 -0.85 7.19 -9.79
C LEU A 174 -0.30 5.76 -9.69
N TRP A 175 1.01 5.64 -9.42
CA TRP A 175 1.73 4.36 -9.49
C TRP A 175 2.04 3.72 -8.14
N ARG A 176 1.71 4.41 -7.02
CA ARG A 176 1.85 3.88 -5.65
C ARG A 176 3.24 3.32 -5.34
N VAL A 177 4.28 3.97 -5.87
CA VAL A 177 5.69 3.59 -5.69
C VAL A 177 6.01 2.20 -6.26
N ARG A 178 5.25 1.75 -7.25
CA ARG A 178 5.43 0.45 -7.92
C ARG A 178 5.53 0.64 -9.42
N SER A 179 6.21 -0.30 -10.08
CA SER A 179 6.16 -0.37 -11.53
C SER A 179 4.72 -0.64 -11.99
N ALA A 180 4.32 0.00 -13.08
CA ALA A 180 3.08 -0.27 -13.78
C ALA A 180 2.91 -1.76 -14.13
N ARG A 181 4.01 -2.48 -14.37
CA ARG A 181 4.01 -3.92 -14.67
C ARG A 181 4.00 -4.82 -13.44
N ASP A 182 4.40 -4.31 -12.26
CA ASP A 182 4.46 -5.12 -11.04
C ASP A 182 3.14 -5.10 -10.26
N GLN A 183 2.17 -5.90 -10.75
CA GLN A 183 0.88 -6.08 -10.09
C GLN A 183 0.93 -7.06 -8.90
N SER A 184 2.06 -7.72 -8.65
CA SER A 184 2.13 -8.86 -7.73
C SER A 184 2.03 -8.48 -6.25
N GLN A 185 2.14 -7.19 -5.93
CA GLN A 185 2.23 -6.62 -4.58
C GLN A 185 3.28 -7.32 -3.69
N LYS A 186 4.22 -8.11 -4.24
CA LYS A 186 5.07 -9.02 -3.45
C LYS A 186 6.04 -8.28 -2.54
N ASP A 187 6.62 -7.19 -3.03
CA ASP A 187 7.57 -6.39 -2.27
C ASP A 187 6.86 -5.31 -1.45
N THR A 188 7.11 -5.31 -0.14
CA THR A 188 6.55 -4.35 0.82
C THR A 188 7.58 -3.87 1.84
N GLY A 189 7.32 -2.70 2.43
CA GLY A 189 8.20 -2.07 3.41
C GLY A 189 9.60 -1.81 2.84
N ARG A 190 10.65 -2.32 3.50
CA ARG A 190 12.06 -2.09 3.12
C ARG A 190 12.42 -2.61 1.73
N LYS A 191 11.75 -3.67 1.24
CA LYS A 191 12.03 -4.16 -0.12
C LYS A 191 11.48 -3.20 -1.16
N MET A 192 10.25 -2.73 -0.95
CA MET A 192 9.63 -1.71 -1.79
C MET A 192 10.40 -0.38 -1.77
N TRP A 193 10.94 0.01 -0.60
CA TRP A 193 11.80 1.19 -0.52
C TRP A 193 13.09 1.03 -1.33
N ARG A 194 13.71 -0.16 -1.34
CA ARG A 194 14.91 -0.42 -2.16
C ARG A 194 14.61 -0.49 -3.65
N SER A 195 13.45 -1.02 -4.03
CA SER A 195 13.08 -1.13 -5.45
C SER A 195 12.93 0.25 -6.11
N VAL A 196 12.68 1.32 -5.35
CA VAL A 196 12.63 2.70 -5.88
C VAL A 196 13.89 3.07 -6.66
N ASN A 197 15.05 2.58 -6.24
CA ASN A 197 16.32 2.85 -6.92
C ASN A 197 16.40 2.18 -8.30
N GLU A 198 15.59 1.15 -8.54
CA GLU A 198 15.48 0.43 -9.81
C GLU A 198 14.35 0.97 -10.70
N LEU A 199 13.59 1.98 -10.23
CA LEU A 199 12.47 2.56 -10.96
C LEU A 199 12.90 3.79 -11.75
N MET A 200 12.21 4.03 -12.86
CA MET A 200 12.35 5.24 -13.66
C MET A 200 11.01 5.60 -14.30
N LEU A 201 10.85 6.88 -14.61
CA LEU A 201 9.70 7.38 -15.36
C LEU A 201 10.04 7.37 -16.85
N VAL A 202 9.11 6.90 -17.66
CA VAL A 202 9.20 6.93 -19.13
C VAL A 202 7.88 7.34 -19.74
N ARG A 203 7.93 7.85 -20.98
CA ARG A 203 6.73 8.21 -21.75
C ARG A 203 5.91 6.97 -22.08
N TRP A 204 4.61 7.02 -21.83
CA TRP A 204 3.69 6.00 -22.32
C TRP A 204 3.60 6.06 -23.85
N ASP A 205 3.28 7.23 -24.37
CA ASP A 205 3.27 7.55 -25.80
C ASP A 205 4.50 8.40 -26.15
N LYS A 206 5.40 7.82 -26.94
CA LYS A 206 6.64 8.47 -27.41
C LYS A 206 6.38 9.71 -28.26
N SER A 207 5.20 9.79 -28.90
CA SER A 207 4.85 10.95 -29.74
C SER A 207 4.43 12.18 -28.94
N LYS A 208 4.12 12.02 -27.65
CA LYS A 208 3.66 13.08 -26.75
C LYS A 208 4.76 13.48 -25.77
N ALA A 209 4.70 14.71 -25.27
CA ALA A 209 5.62 15.21 -24.26
C ALA A 209 5.53 14.41 -22.94
N ALA A 210 6.58 14.46 -22.13
CA ALA A 210 6.63 13.87 -20.80
C ALA A 210 5.84 14.75 -19.80
N GLY A 211 4.51 14.64 -19.87
CA GLY A 211 3.57 15.31 -18.97
C GLY A 211 2.90 14.33 -18.00
N ILE A 212 2.13 14.86 -17.04
CA ILE A 212 1.46 14.09 -15.97
C ILE A 212 0.60 12.94 -16.50
N SER A 213 -0.11 13.15 -17.61
CA SER A 213 -0.99 12.15 -18.24
C SER A 213 -0.28 11.25 -19.26
N ASN A 214 1.05 11.33 -19.37
CA ASN A 214 1.83 10.52 -20.32
C ASN A 214 3.04 9.83 -19.68
N LEU A 215 3.15 9.80 -18.35
CA LEU A 215 4.28 9.19 -17.66
C LEU A 215 3.87 7.90 -16.93
N ILE A 216 4.64 6.84 -17.18
CA ILE A 216 4.51 5.55 -16.50
C ILE A 216 5.77 5.26 -15.70
N LEU A 217 5.60 4.63 -14.53
CA LEU A 217 6.71 4.21 -13.67
C LEU A 217 7.06 2.75 -13.99
N LEU A 218 8.31 2.46 -14.34
CA LEU A 218 8.76 1.11 -14.70
C LEU A 218 10.11 0.79 -14.04
N LYS A 219 10.46 -0.50 -13.93
CA LYS A 219 11.84 -0.91 -13.65
C LYS A 219 12.71 -0.68 -14.88
N PHE A 220 14.02 -0.49 -14.70
CA PHE A 220 14.95 -0.31 -15.83
C PHE A 220 14.79 -1.32 -16.96
N SER A 221 14.79 -2.62 -16.65
CA SER A 221 14.61 -3.67 -17.67
C SER A 221 13.23 -3.64 -18.35
N GLU A 222 12.22 -3.13 -17.66
CA GLU A 222 10.86 -3.00 -18.20
C GLU A 222 10.74 -1.76 -19.08
N ALA A 223 11.46 -0.69 -18.76
CA ALA A 223 11.57 0.52 -19.57
C ALA A 223 12.21 0.20 -20.92
N ASP A 224 13.34 -0.51 -20.94
CA ASP A 224 14.01 -0.94 -22.17
C ASP A 224 13.07 -1.79 -23.06
N ALA A 225 12.27 -2.66 -22.45
CA ALA A 225 11.28 -3.48 -23.15
C ALA A 225 10.10 -2.64 -23.71
N HIS A 226 9.62 -1.67 -22.94
CA HIS A 226 8.58 -0.73 -23.39
C HIS A 226 9.07 0.11 -24.56
N GLU A 227 10.32 0.54 -24.52
CA GLU A 227 10.92 1.40 -25.54
C GLU A 227 11.34 0.66 -26.81
N SER A 228 11.59 -0.63 -26.73
CA SER A 228 11.75 -1.47 -27.94
C SER A 228 10.41 -1.83 -28.60
N THR A 229 9.28 -1.55 -27.93
CA THR A 229 7.93 -1.89 -28.40
C THR A 229 7.16 -0.64 -28.87
N THR A 230 6.06 -0.85 -29.59
CA THR A 230 5.10 0.18 -30.00
C THR A 230 3.78 0.03 -29.25
N LEU A 231 3.05 1.13 -29.06
CA LEU A 231 1.77 1.10 -28.36
C LEU A 231 0.74 0.17 -29.04
N ASP A 232 0.74 0.10 -30.37
CA ASP A 232 -0.17 -0.78 -31.11
C ASP A 232 0.11 -2.26 -30.80
N ARG A 233 1.39 -2.64 -30.69
CA ARG A 233 1.78 -4.00 -30.27
C ARG A 233 1.35 -4.30 -28.84
N ILE A 234 1.56 -3.37 -27.91
CA ILE A 234 1.12 -3.56 -26.51
C ILE A 234 -0.40 -3.71 -26.44
N LYS A 235 -1.15 -2.97 -27.26
CA LYS A 235 -2.60 -3.06 -27.33
C LYS A 235 -3.09 -4.41 -27.87
N GLU A 236 -2.36 -5.00 -28.81
CA GLU A 236 -2.66 -6.31 -29.39
C GLU A 236 -2.23 -7.48 -28.49
N GLU A 237 -1.02 -7.43 -27.96
CA GLU A 237 -0.41 -8.52 -27.17
C GLU A 237 -0.85 -8.51 -25.70
N GLU A 238 -1.04 -7.32 -25.12
CA GLU A 238 -1.34 -7.13 -23.69
C GLU A 238 -2.53 -6.14 -23.46
N PRO A 239 -3.74 -6.46 -23.94
CA PRO A 239 -4.88 -5.53 -23.90
C PRO A 239 -5.30 -5.14 -22.48
N GLU A 240 -5.15 -6.04 -21.50
CA GLU A 240 -5.45 -5.75 -20.09
C GLU A 240 -4.49 -4.71 -19.50
N PHE A 241 -3.20 -4.83 -19.80
CA PHE A 241 -2.18 -3.88 -19.37
C PHE A 241 -2.41 -2.51 -20.02
N TYR A 242 -2.64 -2.47 -21.33
CA TYR A 242 -2.97 -1.24 -22.05
C TYR A 242 -4.21 -0.54 -21.48
N SER A 243 -5.29 -1.29 -21.21
CA SER A 243 -6.53 -0.77 -20.61
C SER A 243 -6.30 -0.21 -19.20
N MET A 244 -5.50 -0.90 -18.38
CA MET A 244 -5.15 -0.44 -17.05
C MET A 244 -4.35 0.88 -17.09
N VAL A 245 -3.28 0.94 -17.88
CA VAL A 245 -2.45 2.15 -17.98
C VAL A 245 -3.25 3.32 -18.52
N SER A 246 -4.04 3.11 -19.58
CA SER A 246 -4.88 4.15 -20.18
C SER A 246 -5.89 4.71 -19.19
N ARG A 247 -6.45 3.86 -18.32
CA ARG A 247 -7.39 4.29 -17.27
C ARG A 247 -6.72 5.16 -16.21
N VAL A 248 -5.51 4.78 -15.78
CA VAL A 248 -4.71 5.56 -14.81
C VAL A 248 -4.34 6.92 -15.39
N LEU A 249 -3.87 6.96 -16.63
CA LEU A 249 -3.46 8.20 -17.28
C LEU A 249 -4.64 9.13 -17.60
N LYS A 250 -5.77 8.59 -18.05
CA LYS A 250 -7.01 9.36 -18.27
C LYS A 250 -7.52 9.99 -16.98
N ARG A 251 -7.37 9.28 -15.86
CA ARG A 251 -7.71 9.82 -14.55
C ARG A 251 -6.79 10.99 -14.18
N ALA A 252 -5.48 10.85 -14.39
CA ALA A 252 -4.53 11.93 -14.13
C ALA A 252 -4.87 13.20 -14.93
N GLU A 253 -5.24 13.02 -16.21
CA GLU A 253 -5.70 14.11 -17.08
C GLU A 253 -6.95 14.81 -16.51
N MET A 254 -7.93 14.05 -16.01
CA MET A 254 -9.14 14.62 -15.41
C MET A 254 -8.87 15.36 -14.09
N GLU A 255 -7.96 14.85 -13.25
CA GLU A 255 -7.64 15.46 -11.95
C GLU A 255 -6.86 16.78 -12.09
N PHE A 256 -6.05 16.91 -13.14
CA PHE A 256 -5.26 18.13 -13.41
C PHE A 256 -5.94 19.11 -14.36
N ALA A 257 -7.06 18.73 -15.00
CA ALA A 257 -7.88 19.63 -15.80
C ALA A 257 -8.91 20.43 -14.97
N LEU A 258 -9.07 20.12 -13.68
CA LEU A 258 -9.96 20.78 -12.72
C LEU A 258 -9.24 21.89 -11.94
#